data_AF-A0A970F856-F1
#
_entry.id   AF-A0A970F856-F1
#
_cell.length_a   1.000
_cell.length_b   1.000
_cell.length_c   1.000
_cell.angle_alpha   90.00
_cell.angle_beta   90.00
_cell.angle_gamma   90.00
#
_symmetry.space_group_name_H-M   'P 1'
#
loop_
_entity.id
_entity.type
_entity.pdbx_description
1 polymer ?
#
loop_
_entity_poly.entity_id
_entity_poly.type
_entity_poly.pdbx_seq_one_letter_code
_entity_poly.pdbx_strand_id
1 'polypeptide(L)'
;IRLLAKGLRMIHSIDLNNCPFDQRLDVKIKAAESRMHQGLVDEADFDAERQGRKAADLFAELLVTKPAEEDLVFTHGDYCLPNIMIHNGEISGFIDWGRGGIADRYQDLALAARSIASNFDAAWLPLFFKEYGLDEPDYAKIEFYKLLDEFF
;
A
#
# COMPACT_ATOMS: atom_id res chain seq x y z
N ILE A 1 12.54 -4.39 10.57
CA ILE A 1 11.13 -4.70 10.90
C ILE A 1 10.52 -3.73 11.92
N ARG A 2 10.94 -3.69 13.19
CA ARG A 2 10.36 -2.77 14.20
C ARG A 2 10.34 -1.29 13.80
N LEU A 3 11.42 -0.81 13.19
CA LEU A 3 11.49 0.56 12.68
C LEU A 3 10.49 0.81 11.54
N LEU A 4 10.24 -0.17 10.67
CA LEU A 4 9.24 -0.05 9.60
C LEU A 4 7.83 0.11 10.19
N ALA A 5 7.49 -0.69 11.20
CA ALA A 5 6.20 -0.60 11.87
C ALA A 5 6.06 0.71 12.67
N LYS A 6 7.13 1.14 13.36
CA LYS A 6 7.17 2.43 14.05
C LYS A 6 6.96 3.60 13.08
N GLY A 7 7.64 3.59 11.93
CA GLY A 7 7.52 4.63 10.92
C GLY A 7 6.12 4.73 10.36
N LEU A 8 5.52 3.58 10.04
CA LEU A 8 4.19 3.55 9.50
C LEU A 8 3.16 4.09 10.50
N ARG A 9 3.27 3.73 11.78
CA ARG A 9 2.45 4.32 12.84
C ARG A 9 2.61 5.83 12.96
N MET A 10 3.83 6.35 12.80
CA MET A 10 4.06 7.80 12.85
C MET A 10 3.27 8.50 11.75
N ILE A 11 3.30 7.97 10.53
CA ILE A 11 2.53 8.51 9.39
C ILE A 11 1.02 8.40 9.66
N HIS A 12 0.55 7.21 10.05
CA HIS A 12 -0.87 6.96 10.27
C HIS A 12 -1.46 7.69 11.49
N SER A 13 -0.62 8.22 12.39
CA SER A 13 -1.05 9.06 13.52
C SER A 13 -1.25 10.53 13.18
N ILE A 14 -0.95 10.95 11.95
CA ILE A 14 -1.15 12.33 11.49
C ILE A 14 -2.65 12.64 11.48
N ASP A 15 -3.00 13.79 12.06
CA ASP A 15 -4.39 14.28 12.05
C ASP A 15 -4.84 14.57 10.61
N LEU A 16 -6.02 14.07 10.26
CA LEU A 16 -6.60 14.24 8.93
C LEU A 16 -7.26 15.61 8.75
N ASN A 17 -7.47 16.36 9.84
CA ASN A 17 -8.09 17.67 9.79
C ASN A 17 -7.36 18.60 8.82
N ASN A 18 -8.09 19.14 7.85
CA ASN A 18 -7.58 20.02 6.80
C ASN A 18 -6.56 19.38 5.83
N CYS A 19 -6.43 18.05 5.79
CA CYS A 19 -5.60 17.41 4.77
C CYS A 19 -6.25 17.61 3.39
N PRO A 20 -5.56 18.25 2.41
CA PRO A 20 -6.12 18.52 1.09
C PRO A 20 -5.95 17.36 0.11
N PHE A 21 -5.26 16.29 0.51
CA PHE A 21 -4.90 15.17 -0.36
C PHE A 21 -5.86 14.01 -0.16
N ASP A 22 -6.70 13.77 -1.17
CA ASP A 22 -7.67 12.68 -1.17
C ASP A 22 -7.14 11.51 -2.01
N GLN A 23 -6.89 10.38 -1.34
CA GLN A 23 -6.44 9.12 -1.94
C GLN A 23 -7.43 7.99 -1.60
N ARG A 24 -8.68 8.33 -1.26
CA ARG A 24 -9.72 7.35 -0.95
C ARG A 24 -9.96 6.42 -2.11
N LEU A 25 -10.52 5.26 -1.80
CA LEU A 25 -10.58 4.14 -2.71
C LEU A 25 -11.25 4.45 -4.05
N ASP A 26 -12.33 5.24 -4.04
CA ASP A 26 -13.00 5.67 -5.28
C ASP A 26 -12.13 6.56 -6.18
N VAL A 27 -11.23 7.37 -5.60
CA VAL A 27 -10.25 8.18 -6.33
C VAL A 27 -9.21 7.27 -6.97
N LYS A 28 -8.67 6.31 -6.20
CA LYS A 28 -7.68 5.35 -6.67
C LYS A 28 -8.21 4.43 -7.76
N ILE A 29 -9.41 3.88 -7.61
CA ILE A 29 -10.04 3.00 -8.63
C ILE A 29 -10.25 3.76 -9.94
N LYS A 30 -10.73 5.01 -9.90
CA LYS A 30 -10.86 5.84 -11.11
C LYS A 30 -9.52 6.12 -11.79
N ALA A 31 -8.47 6.36 -11.00
CA ALA A 31 -7.13 6.55 -11.54
C ALA A 31 -6.59 5.27 -12.18
N ALA A 32 -6.78 4.10 -11.54
CA ALA A 32 -6.41 2.80 -12.06
C ALA A 32 -7.14 2.49 -13.38
N GLU A 33 -8.46 2.74 -13.45
CA GLU A 33 -9.27 2.59 -14.67
C GLU A 33 -8.73 3.46 -15.81
N SER A 34 -8.43 4.72 -15.50
CA SER A 34 -7.88 5.68 -16.47
C SER A 34 -6.52 5.23 -17.01
N ARG A 35 -5.62 4.78 -16.14
CA ARG A 35 -4.30 4.27 -16.52
C ARG A 35 -4.40 3.02 -17.38
N MET A 36 -5.29 2.10 -17.04
CA MET A 36 -5.57 0.91 -17.84
C MET A 36 -6.04 1.29 -19.25
N HIS A 37 -7.04 2.18 -19.37
CA HIS A 37 -7.56 2.61 -20.67
C HIS A 37 -6.53 3.37 -21.52
N GLN A 38 -5.59 4.07 -20.89
CA GLN A 38 -4.50 4.78 -21.56
C GLN A 38 -3.30 3.88 -21.90
N GLY A 39 -3.31 2.61 -21.49
CA GLY A 39 -2.18 1.70 -21.69
C GLY A 39 -0.93 2.08 -20.87
N LEU A 40 -1.13 2.71 -19.72
CA LEU A 40 -0.07 3.14 -18.79
C LEU A 40 0.24 2.10 -17.69
N VAL A 41 -0.42 0.94 -17.74
CA VAL A 41 -0.18 -0.17 -16.81
C VAL A 41 0.91 -1.06 -17.41
N ASP A 42 1.99 -1.26 -16.66
CA ASP A 42 3.09 -2.13 -17.08
C ASP A 42 2.77 -3.58 -16.72
N GLU A 43 2.14 -4.31 -17.64
CA GLU A 43 1.80 -5.73 -17.44
C GLU A 43 3.03 -6.63 -17.24
N ALA A 44 4.23 -6.18 -17.59
CA ALA A 44 5.47 -6.93 -17.39
C ALA A 44 6.02 -6.79 -15.96
N ASP A 45 5.61 -5.74 -15.23
CA ASP A 45 6.05 -5.45 -13.86
C ASP A 45 5.10 -6.01 -12.79
N PHE A 46 4.09 -6.78 -13.18
CA PHE A 46 3.17 -7.38 -12.22
C PHE A 46 3.86 -8.30 -11.21
N ASP A 47 3.29 -8.44 -10.01
CA ASP A 47 3.76 -9.42 -9.04
C ASP A 47 3.81 -10.83 -9.67
N ALA A 48 4.73 -11.66 -9.20
CA ALA A 48 4.98 -13.00 -9.76
C ALA A 48 3.71 -13.88 -9.89
N GLU A 49 2.76 -13.72 -8.98
CA GLU A 49 1.47 -14.43 -8.97
C GLU A 49 0.47 -13.95 -10.04
N ARG A 50 0.70 -12.76 -10.61
CA ARG A 50 -0.12 -12.11 -11.65
C ARG A 50 0.58 -12.00 -13.00
N GLN A 51 1.83 -12.45 -13.09
CA GLN A 51 2.61 -12.46 -14.34
C GLN A 51 1.87 -13.14 -15.48
N GLY A 52 1.85 -12.49 -16.65
CA GLY A 52 1.15 -12.95 -17.86
C GLY A 52 -0.36 -12.67 -17.88
N ARG A 53 -0.95 -12.11 -16.82
CA ARG A 53 -2.34 -11.63 -16.82
C ARG A 53 -2.46 -10.28 -17.53
N LYS A 54 -3.69 -9.91 -17.91
CA LYS A 54 -4.00 -8.61 -18.52
C LYS A 54 -4.52 -7.62 -17.49
N ALA A 55 -4.17 -6.34 -17.67
CA ALA A 55 -4.64 -5.27 -16.82
C ALA A 55 -6.18 -5.21 -16.74
N ALA A 56 -6.86 -5.51 -17.85
CA ALA A 56 -8.32 -5.60 -17.89
C ALA A 56 -8.90 -6.70 -16.98
N ASP A 57 -8.25 -7.88 -16.95
CA ASP A 57 -8.69 -8.99 -16.10
C ASP A 57 -8.45 -8.67 -14.62
N LEU A 58 -7.29 -8.06 -14.30
CA LEU A 58 -6.99 -7.59 -12.95
C LEU A 58 -7.96 -6.49 -12.50
N PHE A 59 -8.38 -5.62 -13.41
CA PHE A 59 -9.29 -4.52 -13.06
C PHE A 59 -10.69 -5.03 -12.78
N ALA A 60 -11.17 -6.01 -13.55
CA ALA A 60 -12.42 -6.70 -13.25
C ALA A 60 -12.38 -7.38 -11.87
N GLU A 61 -11.28 -8.04 -11.52
CA GLU A 61 -11.07 -8.65 -10.20
C GLU A 61 -11.05 -7.60 -9.09
N LEU A 62 -10.35 -6.48 -9.31
CA LEU A 62 -10.30 -5.35 -8.38
C LEU A 62 -11.71 -4.84 -8.06
N LEU A 63 -12.59 -4.69 -9.05
CA LEU A 63 -13.96 -4.24 -8.81
C LEU A 63 -14.79 -5.23 -8.00
N VAL A 64 -14.59 -6.53 -8.21
CA VAL A 64 -15.31 -7.61 -7.48
C VAL A 64 -14.81 -7.74 -6.04
N THR A 65 -13.52 -7.52 -5.80
CA THR A 65 -12.87 -7.69 -4.49
C THR A 65 -12.81 -6.40 -3.67
N LYS A 66 -13.40 -5.31 -4.18
CA LYS A 66 -13.44 -4.00 -3.52
C LYS A 66 -13.94 -4.11 -2.06
N PRO A 67 -13.15 -3.66 -1.06
CA PRO A 67 -13.58 -3.61 0.32
C PRO A 67 -14.83 -2.74 0.50
N ALA A 68 -15.72 -3.17 1.40
CA ALA A 68 -16.96 -2.45 1.69
C ALA A 68 -16.73 -1.16 2.50
N GLU A 69 -15.68 -1.14 3.33
CA GLU A 69 -15.38 -0.04 4.25
C GLU A 69 -13.90 0.32 4.23
N GLU A 70 -13.61 1.59 4.47
CA GLU A 70 -12.25 2.13 4.59
C GLU A 70 -11.94 2.54 6.04
N ASP A 71 -10.78 2.13 6.54
CA ASP A 71 -10.23 2.60 7.82
C ASP A 71 -9.21 3.73 7.56
N LEU A 72 -9.75 4.95 7.47
CA LEU A 72 -9.05 6.12 6.94
C LEU A 72 -7.97 6.66 7.88
N VAL A 73 -6.77 6.80 7.32
CA VAL A 73 -5.59 7.44 7.94
C VAL A 73 -4.86 8.27 6.88
N PHE A 74 -3.86 9.04 7.29
CA PHE A 74 -2.92 9.64 6.34
C PHE A 74 -1.94 8.55 5.93
N THR A 75 -1.83 8.28 4.64
CA THR A 75 -0.97 7.24 4.08
C THR A 75 0.16 7.86 3.25
N HIS A 76 1.27 7.14 3.16
CA HIS A 76 2.36 7.41 2.22
C HIS A 76 1.93 7.14 0.78
N GLY A 77 1.14 6.08 0.57
CA GLY A 77 0.67 5.63 -0.75
C GLY A 77 1.68 4.82 -1.55
N ASP A 78 2.88 4.61 -0.98
CA ASP A 78 3.97 3.76 -1.51
C ASP A 78 4.95 3.39 -0.39
N TYR A 79 4.42 2.88 0.74
CA TYR A 79 5.26 2.57 1.90
C TYR A 79 6.07 1.28 1.70
N CYS A 80 7.18 1.38 1.00
CA CYS A 80 8.11 0.30 0.73
C CYS A 80 9.53 0.60 1.26
N LEU A 81 10.39 -0.42 1.40
CA LEU A 81 11.73 -0.29 2.00
C LEU A 81 12.60 0.82 1.38
N PRO A 82 12.68 0.98 0.05
CA PRO A 82 13.47 2.05 -0.58
C PRO A 82 13.05 3.46 -0.16
N ASN A 83 11.78 3.64 0.24
CA ASN A 83 11.21 4.95 0.56
C ASN A 83 11.39 5.34 2.03
N ILE A 84 12.07 4.52 2.84
CA ILE A 84 12.24 4.72 4.28
C ILE A 84 13.71 4.93 4.61
N MET A 85 14.03 6.10 5.15
CA MET A 85 15.39 6.48 5.53
C MET A 85 15.65 6.14 7.00
N ILE A 86 16.73 5.39 7.24
CA ILE A 86 17.18 5.04 8.59
C ILE A 86 18.62 5.54 8.77
N HIS A 87 18.84 6.30 9.85
CA HIS A 87 20.15 6.81 10.23
C HIS A 87 20.38 6.59 11.73
N ASN A 88 21.56 6.08 12.10
CA ASN A 88 21.93 5.79 13.50
C ASN A 88 20.90 4.94 14.28
N GLY A 89 20.27 3.96 13.61
CA GLY A 89 19.28 3.09 14.23
C GLY A 89 17.90 3.72 14.46
N GLU A 90 17.66 4.91 13.89
CA GLU A 90 16.40 5.63 13.98
C GLU A 90 15.87 6.01 12.60
N ILE A 91 14.57 6.28 12.54
CA ILE A 91 13.92 6.79 11.32
C ILE A 91 14.36 8.22 11.12
N SER A 92 14.97 8.51 9.99
CA SER A 92 15.45 9.85 9.65
C SER A 92 14.58 10.56 8.60
N GLY A 93 13.66 9.85 7.96
CA GLY A 93 12.71 10.44 7.01
C GLY A 93 12.05 9.43 6.09
N PHE A 94 11.16 9.94 5.24
CA PHE A 94 10.47 9.20 4.18
C PHE A 94 10.53 10.04 2.90
N ILE A 95 10.62 9.38 1.75
CA ILE A 95 10.75 10.00 0.42
C ILE A 95 9.68 9.46 -0.53
N ASP A 96 9.49 10.09 -1.69
CA ASP A 96 8.50 9.68 -2.70
C ASP A 96 7.03 9.77 -2.27
N TRP A 97 6.69 10.93 -1.68
CA TRP A 97 5.33 11.29 -1.22
C TRP A 97 4.30 11.57 -2.33
N GLY A 98 4.60 11.26 -3.59
CA GLY A 98 3.74 11.59 -4.74
C GLY A 98 2.34 10.98 -4.68
N ARG A 99 2.16 9.92 -3.88
CA ARG A 99 0.89 9.19 -3.68
C ARG A 99 0.27 9.40 -2.29
N GLY A 100 0.84 10.28 -1.46
CA GLY A 100 0.40 10.46 -0.09
C GLY A 100 -0.96 11.15 0.03
N GLY A 101 -1.73 10.78 1.05
CA GLY A 101 -3.04 11.36 1.31
C GLY A 101 -3.95 10.49 2.17
N ILE A 102 -5.19 10.93 2.34
CA ILE A 102 -6.20 10.19 3.10
C ILE A 102 -6.59 8.92 2.32
N ALA A 103 -6.32 7.74 2.89
CA ALA A 103 -6.72 6.46 2.34
C ALA A 103 -6.89 5.43 3.47
N ASP A 104 -7.40 4.25 3.16
CA ASP A 104 -7.37 3.13 4.10
C ASP A 104 -5.92 2.78 4.49
N ARG A 105 -5.66 2.53 5.77
CA ARG A 105 -4.33 2.10 6.28
C ARG A 105 -3.73 0.91 5.53
N TYR A 106 -4.56 0.05 4.95
CA TYR A 106 -4.12 -1.12 4.20
C TYR A 106 -3.45 -0.75 2.87
N GLN A 107 -3.63 0.47 2.35
CA GLN A 107 -2.84 1.00 1.24
C GLN A 107 -1.34 0.91 1.53
N ASP A 108 -0.90 1.28 2.74
CA ASP A 108 0.51 1.21 3.10
C ASP A 108 0.89 -0.16 3.69
N LEU A 109 0.01 -0.79 4.48
CA LEU A 109 0.31 -2.10 5.09
C LEU A 109 0.54 -3.18 4.02
N ALA A 110 -0.22 -3.15 2.93
CA ALA A 110 -0.07 -4.10 1.83
C ALA A 110 1.29 -3.96 1.12
N LEU A 111 1.69 -2.73 0.81
CA LEU A 111 2.97 -2.44 0.15
C LEU A 111 4.16 -2.69 1.09
N ALA A 112 3.99 -2.40 2.38
CA ALA A 112 4.96 -2.76 3.41
C ALA A 112 5.14 -4.28 3.49
N ALA A 113 4.04 -5.03 3.51
CA ALA A 113 4.06 -6.48 3.58
C ALA A 113 4.72 -7.09 2.34
N ARG A 114 4.35 -6.62 1.14
CA ARG A 114 4.99 -7.02 -0.12
C ARG A 114 6.49 -6.74 -0.09
N SER A 115 6.87 -5.51 0.28
CA SER A 115 8.28 -5.08 0.32
C SER A 115 9.10 -5.86 1.35
N ILE A 116 8.54 -6.17 2.53
CA ILE A 116 9.19 -6.99 3.55
C ILE A 116 9.38 -8.43 3.06
N ALA A 117 8.37 -9.02 2.44
CA ALA A 117 8.46 -10.39 1.92
C ALA A 117 9.53 -10.50 0.84
N SER A 118 9.62 -9.54 -0.08
CA SER A 118 10.59 -9.55 -1.18
C SER A 118 12.03 -9.24 -0.76
N ASN A 119 12.24 -8.33 0.20
CA ASN A 119 13.59 -7.90 0.61
C ASN A 119 14.14 -8.66 1.83
N PHE A 120 13.26 -9.27 2.61
CA PHE A 120 13.63 -10.11 3.75
C PHE A 120 13.02 -11.49 3.59
N ASP A 121 11.95 -11.77 4.32
CA ASP A 121 11.22 -13.04 4.32
C ASP A 121 9.82 -12.79 4.87
N ALA A 122 8.80 -13.46 4.34
CA ALA A 122 7.42 -13.37 4.82
C ALA A 122 7.26 -13.77 6.29
N ALA A 123 8.19 -14.55 6.86
CA ALA A 123 8.26 -14.90 8.28
C ALA A 123 8.38 -13.68 9.21
N TRP A 124 8.76 -12.50 8.68
CA TRP A 124 8.80 -11.26 9.44
C TRP A 124 7.47 -10.52 9.51
N LEU A 125 6.48 -10.87 8.69
CA LEU A 125 5.17 -10.20 8.66
C LEU A 125 4.43 -10.25 10.00
N PRO A 126 4.39 -11.39 10.73
CA PRO A 126 3.77 -11.42 12.06
C PRO A 126 4.40 -10.43 13.03
N LEU A 127 5.74 -10.28 13.00
CA LEU A 127 6.41 -9.28 13.82
C LEU A 127 6.07 -7.87 13.36
N PHE A 128 6.02 -7.60 12.06
CA PHE A 128 5.65 -6.30 11.52
C PHE A 128 4.25 -5.86 11.96
N PHE A 129 3.23 -6.71 11.75
CA PHE A 129 1.85 -6.39 12.12
C PHE A 129 1.67 -6.22 13.63
N LYS A 130 2.26 -7.12 14.43
CA LYS A 130 2.29 -6.98 15.89
C LYS A 130 2.93 -5.66 16.33
N GLU A 131 4.09 -5.34 15.76
CA GLU A 131 4.80 -4.09 16.08
C GLU A 131 4.12 -2.86 15.51
N TYR A 132 3.20 -2.99 14.54
CA TYR A 132 2.33 -1.91 14.08
C TYR A 132 1.10 -1.74 14.99
N GLY A 133 0.72 -2.79 15.73
CA GLY A 133 -0.45 -2.81 16.62
C GLY A 133 -1.71 -3.37 15.94
N LEU A 134 -1.52 -4.28 15.00
CA LEU A 134 -2.60 -5.00 14.30
C LEU A 134 -2.49 -6.48 14.63
N ASP A 135 -3.32 -6.94 15.58
CA ASP A 135 -3.31 -8.32 16.06
C ASP A 135 -3.95 -9.29 15.05
N GLU A 136 -4.99 -8.84 14.33
CA GLU A 136 -5.71 -9.61 13.33
C GLU A 136 -5.69 -8.87 11.98
N PRO A 137 -4.69 -9.12 11.12
CA PRO A 137 -4.65 -8.50 9.80
C PRO A 137 -5.78 -9.01 8.89
N ASP A 138 -6.58 -8.10 8.34
CA ASP A 138 -7.44 -8.35 7.19
C ASP A 138 -6.61 -8.64 5.93
N TYR A 139 -6.41 -9.93 5.66
CA TYR A 139 -5.66 -10.39 4.48
C TYR A 139 -6.40 -10.14 3.16
N ALA A 140 -7.74 -10.01 3.17
CA ALA A 140 -8.47 -9.66 1.97
C ALA A 140 -8.16 -8.22 1.54
N LYS A 141 -8.07 -7.29 2.50
CA LYS A 141 -7.58 -5.93 2.23
C LYS A 141 -6.12 -5.92 1.79
N ILE A 142 -5.25 -6.72 2.40
CA ILE A 142 -3.83 -6.81 1.98
C ILE A 142 -3.72 -7.21 0.50
N GLU A 143 -4.39 -8.27 0.09
CA GLU A 143 -4.35 -8.72 -1.30
C GLU A 143 -5.04 -7.75 -2.26
N PHE A 144 -6.12 -7.11 -1.82
CA PHE A 144 -6.78 -6.07 -2.59
C PHE A 144 -5.85 -4.88 -2.88
N TYR A 145 -5.16 -4.36 -1.86
CA TYR A 145 -4.27 -3.20 -2.06
C TYR A 145 -2.97 -3.56 -2.78
N LYS A 146 -2.49 -4.81 -2.70
CA LYS A 146 -1.44 -5.32 -3.60
C LYS A 146 -1.92 -5.33 -5.06
N LEU A 147 -3.12 -5.85 -5.31
CA LEU A 147 -3.74 -5.86 -6.65
C LEU A 147 -3.97 -4.45 -7.19
N LEU A 148 -4.42 -3.52 -6.36
CA LEU A 148 -4.64 -2.12 -6.75
C LEU A 148 -3.34 -1.44 -7.20
N ASP A 149 -2.22 -1.76 -6.56
CA ASP A 149 -0.94 -1.12 -6.85
C ASP A 149 -0.32 -1.56 -8.17
N GLU A 150 -0.70 -2.72 -8.71
CA GLU A 150 -0.33 -3.18 -10.06
C GLU A 150 -0.70 -2.17 -11.16
N PHE A 151 -1.66 -1.29 -10.88
CA PHE A 151 -2.11 -0.29 -11.83
C PHE A 151 -1.22 0.96 -11.87
N PHE A 152 -0.20 1.09 -11.02
CA PHE A 152 0.45 2.38 -10.78
C PHE A 152 1.97 2.41 -10.91
#